data_AF-A0A1B6HSA4-F1
#
_entry.id   AF-A0A1B6HSA4-F1
#
_cell.length_a   1.000
_cell.length_b   1.000
_cell.length_c   1.000
_cell.angle_alpha   90.00
_cell.angle_beta   90.00
_cell.angle_gamma   90.00
#
_symmetry.space_group_name_H-M   'P 1'
#
loop_
_entity.id
_entity.type
_entity.pdbx_description
1 polymer ?
#
loop_
_entity_poly.entity_id
_entity_poly.type
_entity_poly.pdbx_seq_one_letter_code
_entity_poly.pdbx_strand_id
1 'polypeptide(L)'
;VFGHRFGVPTVTLQGIPTWSAMNLNAGNTPSVASIADFTVIVGTDDMSFMERCKNFFYVMKILFAYYNYHLPAHEYILKTYYKYDFPPLVEMVSNVSLYLVNAHETVGYVQPYTPNIIPIAGITISPDRVPLPEEVKTFMDKAKEGVIYFSFGTMVPVHLLPKNILQAFVNVFKKLKQNVLWKTDLESIPGLTNNVMLIKWVPQP
;
A
#
# COMPACT_ATOMS: atom_id res chain seq x y z
N VAL A 1 12.69 -10.81 15.67
CA VAL A 1 13.58 -12.01 15.76
C VAL A 1 15.06 -11.64 15.77
N PHE A 2 15.64 -11.09 14.68
CA PHE A 2 17.08 -10.78 14.65
C PHE A 2 17.51 -9.74 15.69
N GLY A 3 16.73 -8.66 15.86
CA GLY A 3 17.00 -7.66 16.91
C GLY A 3 17.09 -8.29 18.30
N HIS A 4 16.12 -9.14 18.64
CA HIS A 4 16.14 -9.91 19.90
C HIS A 4 17.37 -10.82 20.00
N ARG A 5 17.62 -11.65 18.98
CA ARG A 5 18.71 -12.63 18.99
C ARG A 5 20.09 -11.99 19.18
N PHE A 6 20.33 -10.83 18.56
CA PHE A 6 21.61 -10.15 18.63
C PHE A 6 21.65 -9.06 19.70
N GLY A 7 20.56 -8.84 20.45
CA GLY A 7 20.47 -7.78 21.44
C GLY A 7 20.59 -6.37 20.85
N VAL A 8 20.17 -6.18 19.59
CA VAL A 8 20.28 -4.91 18.87
C VAL A 8 18.92 -4.24 18.66
N PRO A 9 18.87 -2.89 18.63
CA PRO A 9 17.66 -2.15 18.29
C PRO A 9 17.07 -2.59 16.96
N THR A 10 15.75 -2.68 16.88
CA THR A 10 15.04 -2.96 15.62
C THR A 10 14.46 -1.67 15.07
N VAL A 11 14.87 -1.31 13.86
CA VAL A 11 14.29 -0.22 13.08
C VAL A 11 13.46 -0.82 11.96
N THR A 12 12.24 -0.31 11.78
CA THR A 12 11.36 -0.75 10.68
C THR A 12 11.22 0.36 9.64
N LEU A 13 11.18 -0.05 8.37
CA LEU A 13 10.89 0.82 7.25
C LEU A 13 9.54 0.40 6.66
N GLN A 14 8.58 1.33 6.63
CA GLN A 14 7.21 1.09 6.18
C GLN A 14 6.95 1.90 4.91
N GLY A 15 6.69 1.20 3.81
CA GLY A 15 6.31 1.82 2.52
C GLY A 15 4.95 2.53 2.51
N ILE A 16 4.23 2.49 3.63
CA ILE A 16 2.89 3.05 3.82
C ILE A 16 2.86 3.96 5.05
N PRO A 17 1.82 4.80 5.20
CA PRO A 17 1.56 5.54 6.42
C PRO A 17 1.27 4.63 7.63
N THR A 18 1.15 5.25 8.80
CA THR A 18 0.81 4.54 10.04
C THR A 18 -0.57 3.91 10.02
N TRP A 19 -0.75 2.81 10.74
CA TRP A 19 -2.03 2.12 10.92
C TRP A 19 -2.19 1.64 12.37
N SER A 20 -3.42 1.33 12.79
CA SER A 20 -3.82 1.19 14.20
C SER A 20 -2.95 0.25 15.03
N ALA A 21 -2.63 -0.94 14.54
CA ALA A 21 -1.83 -1.89 15.31
C ALA A 21 -0.38 -1.42 15.48
N MET A 22 0.18 -0.80 14.44
CA MET A 22 1.52 -0.22 14.53
C MET A 22 1.55 0.96 15.50
N ASN A 23 0.53 1.83 15.46
CA ASN A 23 0.38 2.93 16.40
C ASN A 23 0.39 2.40 17.85
N LEU A 24 -0.40 1.37 18.15
CA LEU A 24 -0.39 0.73 19.47
C LEU A 24 0.98 0.19 19.86
N ASN A 25 1.62 -0.57 18.97
CA ASN A 25 2.94 -1.16 19.23
C ASN A 25 4.02 -0.09 19.45
N ALA A 26 3.89 1.08 18.80
CA ALA A 26 4.80 2.21 18.95
C ALA A 26 4.52 3.06 20.21
N GLY A 27 3.44 2.78 20.94
CA GLY A 27 3.02 3.55 22.11
C GLY A 27 2.13 4.76 21.79
N ASN A 28 1.67 4.93 20.55
CA ASN A 28 0.68 5.95 20.21
C ASN A 28 -0.66 5.63 20.87
N THR A 29 -1.32 6.66 21.39
CA THR A 29 -2.70 6.52 21.88
C THR A 29 -3.63 6.27 20.68
N PRO A 30 -4.41 5.18 20.70
CA PRO A 30 -5.31 4.88 19.61
C PRO A 30 -6.54 5.80 19.75
N SER A 31 -6.51 6.99 19.16
CA SER A 31 -7.68 7.88 19.10
C SER A 31 -8.65 7.39 18.03
N VAL A 32 -9.11 6.14 18.19
CA VAL A 32 -9.84 5.31 17.22
C VAL A 32 -11.17 5.91 16.75
N ALA A 33 -11.67 6.95 17.40
CA ALA A 33 -12.87 7.66 17.02
C ALA A 33 -12.59 9.02 16.39
N SER A 34 -11.42 9.63 16.61
CA SER A 34 -11.10 10.99 16.15
C SER A 34 -10.04 11.03 15.06
N ILE A 35 -9.32 9.93 14.85
CA ILE A 35 -8.29 9.80 13.84
C ILE A 35 -8.75 8.75 12.84
N ALA A 36 -8.89 9.15 11.59
CA ALA A 36 -9.12 8.21 10.51
C ALA A 36 -7.93 7.26 10.39
N ASP A 37 -8.23 5.96 10.44
CA ASP A 37 -7.20 4.96 10.18
C ASP A 37 -7.00 4.80 8.67
N PHE A 38 -5.75 4.75 8.22
CA PHE A 38 -5.39 4.58 6.81
C PHE A 38 -6.08 3.37 6.15
N THR A 39 -6.33 2.31 6.91
CA THR A 39 -6.98 1.08 6.42
C THR A 39 -8.51 1.19 6.35
N VAL A 40 -9.09 2.30 6.79
CA VAL A 40 -10.52 2.53 6.86
C VAL A 40 -10.89 3.66 5.89
N ILE A 41 -11.55 3.31 4.79
CA ILE A 41 -11.99 4.22 3.70
C ILE A 41 -13.03 5.27 4.17
N VAL A 42 -13.42 5.25 5.45
CA VAL A 42 -14.65 5.90 5.94
C VAL A 42 -14.42 7.32 6.48
N GLY A 43 -13.17 7.78 6.67
CA GLY A 43 -12.93 9.06 7.35
C GLY A 43 -11.84 9.93 6.76
N THR A 44 -12.12 11.24 6.71
CA THR A 44 -11.12 12.31 6.68
C THR A 44 -10.77 12.71 8.13
N ASP A 45 -10.02 13.79 8.32
CA ASP A 45 -9.86 14.44 9.63
C ASP A 45 -11.13 15.16 10.14
N ASP A 46 -12.13 15.33 9.29
CA ASP A 46 -13.45 15.89 9.63
C ASP A 46 -14.54 14.82 9.51
N MET A 47 -14.82 14.14 10.63
CA MET A 47 -15.81 13.06 10.70
C MET A 47 -17.04 13.49 11.52
N SER A 48 -18.23 13.28 10.95
CA SER A 48 -19.49 13.31 11.69
C SER A 48 -19.54 12.23 12.77
N PHE A 49 -20.46 12.36 13.73
CA PHE A 49 -20.63 11.36 14.79
C PHE A 49 -20.80 9.92 14.25
N MET A 50 -21.55 9.73 13.17
CA MET A 50 -21.71 8.39 12.57
C MET A 50 -20.45 7.88 11.88
N GLU A 51 -19.68 8.74 11.24
CA GLU A 51 -18.39 8.35 10.65
C GLU A 51 -17.39 7.96 11.74
N ARG A 52 -17.36 8.70 12.86
CA ARG A 52 -16.57 8.35 14.04
C ARG A 52 -16.97 6.99 14.62
N CYS A 53 -18.28 6.70 14.73
CA CYS A 53 -18.76 5.39 15.14
C CYS A 53 -18.30 4.29 14.18
N LYS A 54 -18.43 4.49 12.86
CA LYS A 54 -17.96 3.51 11.86
C LYS A 54 -16.45 3.31 11.96
N ASN A 55 -15.66 4.38 12.04
CA ASN A 55 -14.21 4.34 12.17
C ASN A 55 -13.81 3.52 13.40
N PHE A 56 -14.44 3.78 14.55
CA PHE A 56 -14.26 2.99 15.77
C PHE A 56 -14.49 1.49 15.53
N PHE A 57 -15.64 1.12 14.94
CA PHE A 57 -15.94 -0.30 14.68
C PHE A 57 -14.94 -0.96 13.73
N TYR A 58 -14.53 -0.27 12.67
CA TYR A 58 -13.55 -0.81 11.73
C TYR A 58 -12.18 -0.97 12.36
N VAL A 59 -11.71 0.03 13.11
CA VAL A 59 -10.43 -0.06 13.82
C VAL A 59 -10.44 -1.20 14.82
N MET A 60 -11.50 -1.34 15.62
CA MET A 60 -11.63 -2.46 16.56
C MET A 60 -11.63 -3.82 15.86
N LYS A 61 -12.30 -3.94 14.71
CA LYS A 61 -12.27 -5.16 13.89
C LYS A 61 -10.85 -5.48 13.41
N ILE A 62 -10.10 -4.48 12.98
CA ILE A 62 -8.73 -4.66 12.46
C ILE A 62 -7.77 -5.04 13.58
N LEU A 63 -7.86 -4.38 14.74
CA LEU A 63 -7.07 -4.74 15.91
C LEU A 63 -7.40 -6.15 16.38
N PHE A 64 -8.69 -6.51 16.46
CA PHE A 64 -9.10 -7.86 16.78
C PHE A 64 -8.49 -8.87 15.81
N ALA A 65 -8.58 -8.60 14.50
CA ALA A 65 -8.03 -9.50 13.50
C ALA A 65 -6.50 -9.61 13.57
N TYR A 66 -5.82 -8.49 13.81
CA TYR A 66 -4.38 -8.43 13.95
C TYR A 66 -3.89 -9.30 15.12
N TYR A 67 -4.43 -9.09 16.32
CA TYR A 67 -3.97 -9.80 17.52
C TYR A 67 -4.47 -11.24 17.61
N ASN A 68 -5.64 -11.57 17.03
CA ASN A 68 -6.23 -12.92 17.18
C ASN A 68 -6.03 -13.83 15.96
N TYR A 69 -5.68 -13.30 14.78
CA TYR A 69 -5.42 -14.11 13.59
C TYR A 69 -4.05 -13.88 12.98
N HIS A 70 -3.69 -12.62 12.66
CA HIS A 70 -2.45 -12.36 11.92
C HIS A 70 -1.19 -12.60 12.75
N LEU A 71 -1.11 -12.06 13.96
CA LEU A 71 0.02 -12.27 14.88
C LEU A 71 0.21 -13.75 15.22
N PRO A 72 -0.83 -14.50 15.64
CA PRO A 72 -0.71 -15.93 15.90
C PRO A 72 -0.29 -16.74 14.66
N ALA A 73 -0.81 -16.41 13.47
CA ALA A 73 -0.42 -17.08 12.23
C ALA A 73 1.06 -16.83 11.89
N HIS A 74 1.54 -15.58 12.04
CA HIS A 74 2.96 -15.26 11.86
C HIS A 74 3.84 -15.94 12.89
N GLU A 75 3.39 -16.02 14.15
CA GLU A 75 4.11 -16.73 15.20
C GLU A 75 4.19 -18.23 14.91
N TYR A 76 3.10 -18.84 14.41
CA TYR A 76 3.10 -20.24 14.00
C TYR A 76 4.11 -20.53 12.87
N ILE A 77 4.15 -19.66 11.85
CA ILE A 77 5.14 -19.74 10.76
C ILE A 77 6.56 -19.62 11.33
N LEU A 78 6.81 -18.65 12.21
CA LEU A 78 8.10 -18.50 12.86
C LEU A 78 8.48 -19.76 13.67
N LYS A 79 7.56 -20.34 14.45
CA LYS A 79 7.82 -21.58 15.20
C LYS A 79 8.13 -22.77 14.30
N THR A 80 7.53 -22.82 13.12
CA THR A 80 7.70 -23.93 12.17
C THR A 80 9.07 -23.87 11.47
N TYR A 81 9.51 -22.68 11.08
CA TYR A 81 10.68 -22.52 10.21
C TYR A 81 11.92 -21.94 10.91
N TYR A 82 11.75 -21.23 12.03
CA TYR A 82 12.85 -20.64 12.78
C TYR A 82 13.28 -21.55 13.93
N LYS A 83 14.53 -22.01 13.88
CA LYS A 83 15.06 -23.08 14.75
C LYS A 83 15.56 -22.63 16.13
N TYR A 84 15.45 -21.34 16.45
CA TYR A 84 15.99 -20.79 17.69
C TYR A 84 14.85 -20.22 18.52
N ASP A 85 15.07 -20.12 19.83
CA ASP A 85 14.09 -19.53 20.73
C ASP A 85 13.89 -18.04 20.44
N PHE A 86 12.65 -17.60 20.62
CA PHE A 86 12.24 -16.21 20.54
C PHE A 86 11.08 -15.97 21.51
N PRO A 87 10.95 -14.75 22.04
CA PRO A 87 9.80 -14.38 22.89
C PRO A 87 8.53 -14.32 22.04
N PRO A 88 7.33 -14.26 22.66
CA PRO A 88 6.08 -14.08 21.95
C PRO A 88 6.16 -12.97 20.90
N LEU A 89 5.57 -13.18 19.73
CA LEU A 89 5.72 -12.22 18.62
C LEU A 89 5.14 -10.84 18.98
N VAL A 90 4.11 -10.80 19.82
CA VAL A 90 3.54 -9.56 20.37
C VAL A 90 4.56 -8.71 21.16
N GLU A 91 5.44 -9.35 21.93
CA GLU A 91 6.50 -8.65 22.66
C GLU A 91 7.56 -8.13 21.69
N MET A 92 7.89 -8.91 20.67
CA MET A 92 8.87 -8.48 19.66
C MET A 92 8.39 -7.27 18.85
N VAL A 93 7.12 -7.24 18.43
CA VAL A 93 6.58 -6.10 17.68
C VAL A 93 6.41 -4.85 18.55
N SER A 94 6.22 -5.02 19.86
CA SER A 94 6.16 -3.92 20.84
C SER A 94 7.55 -3.38 21.23
N ASN A 95 8.62 -4.13 20.94
CA ASN A 95 10.00 -3.75 21.22
C ASN A 95 10.74 -3.20 19.99
N VAL A 96 10.00 -2.63 19.02
CA VAL A 96 10.59 -1.92 17.89
C VAL A 96 11.00 -0.52 18.34
N SER A 97 12.26 -0.17 18.12
CA SER A 97 12.84 1.08 18.62
C SER A 97 12.50 2.30 17.76
N LEU A 98 12.27 2.09 16.45
CA LEU A 98 12.00 3.17 15.50
C LEU A 98 11.16 2.67 14.33
N TYR A 99 10.18 3.47 13.93
CA TYR A 99 9.36 3.29 12.74
C TYR A 99 9.63 4.44 11.78
N LEU A 100 10.20 4.11 10.63
CA LEU A 100 10.35 5.02 9.51
C LEU A 100 9.19 4.79 8.55
N VAL A 101 8.32 5.79 8.35
CA VAL A 101 7.04 5.60 7.65
C VAL A 101 6.94 6.49 6.42
N ASN A 102 6.39 5.97 5.33
CA ASN A 102 6.18 6.74 4.11
C ASN A 102 4.94 7.62 4.23
N ALA A 103 5.09 8.75 4.94
CA ALA A 103 4.03 9.74 5.14
C ALA A 103 4.61 11.15 5.11
N HIS A 104 3.78 12.13 4.74
CA HIS A 104 4.10 13.55 4.78
C HIS A 104 2.90 14.33 5.30
N GLU A 105 3.14 15.28 6.20
CA GLU A 105 2.10 16.11 6.84
C GLU A 105 1.31 16.98 5.85
N THR A 106 1.86 17.26 4.66
CA THR A 106 1.16 18.04 3.63
C THR A 106 0.22 17.22 2.77
N VAL A 107 0.30 15.88 2.83
CA VAL A 107 -0.51 14.96 2.00
C VAL A 107 -1.49 14.18 2.87
N GLY A 108 -1.07 13.78 4.07
CA GLY A 108 -1.89 13.05 5.02
C GLY A 108 -2.54 13.95 6.07
N TYR A 109 -3.51 13.38 6.80
CA TYR A 109 -4.10 14.03 7.97
C TYR A 109 -3.13 14.06 9.15
N VAL A 110 -3.39 14.98 10.09
CA VAL A 110 -2.61 15.10 11.33
C VAL A 110 -2.72 13.81 12.15
N GLN A 111 -1.57 13.31 12.62
CA GLN A 111 -1.46 12.09 13.41
C GLN A 111 -0.60 12.36 14.66
N PRO A 112 -0.95 11.81 15.84
CA PRO A 112 -0.23 12.02 17.09
C PRO A 112 0.95 11.04 17.17
N TYR A 113 2.02 11.30 16.44
CA TYR A 113 3.21 10.46 16.47
C TYR A 113 3.99 10.60 17.78
N THR A 114 4.31 9.47 18.40
CA THR A 114 5.37 9.35 19.39
C THR A 114 6.74 9.59 18.74
N PRO A 115 7.77 9.98 19.53
CA PRO A 115 9.11 10.27 18.98
C PRO A 115 9.78 9.12 18.22
N ASN A 116 9.33 7.87 18.41
CA ASN A 116 9.82 6.70 17.70
C ASN A 116 9.10 6.44 16.35
N ILE A 117 8.21 7.32 15.91
CA ILE A 117 7.65 7.30 14.55
C ILE A 117 8.14 8.54 13.80
N ILE A 118 8.92 8.31 12.74
CA ILE A 118 9.50 9.36 11.91
C ILE A 118 8.96 9.23 10.48
N PRO A 119 8.15 10.21 10.03
CA PRO A 119 7.73 10.29 8.64
C PRO A 119 8.91 10.61 7.73
N ILE A 120 9.17 9.72 6.77
CA ILE A 120 10.14 9.91 5.71
C ILE A 120 9.45 9.66 4.36
N ALA A 121 8.81 10.71 3.85
CA ALA A 121 8.08 10.64 2.60
C ALA A 121 8.99 10.29 1.41
N GLY A 122 8.42 9.60 0.42
CA GLY A 122 9.09 9.34 -0.85
C GLY A 122 10.16 8.24 -0.80
N ILE A 123 10.22 7.43 0.26
CA ILE A 123 11.19 6.32 0.35
C ILE A 123 11.03 5.27 -0.76
N THR A 124 9.86 5.19 -1.37
CA THR A 124 9.60 4.29 -2.51
C THR A 124 9.98 4.91 -3.85
N ILE A 125 10.28 6.22 -3.87
CA ILE A 125 10.60 6.95 -5.09
C ILE A 125 12.07 6.76 -5.40
N SER A 126 12.35 6.26 -6.61
CA SER A 126 13.73 6.15 -7.09
C SER A 126 14.34 7.55 -7.27
N PRO A 127 15.55 7.81 -6.75
CA PRO A 127 16.26 9.05 -7.05
C PRO A 127 16.68 9.11 -8.52
N ASP A 128 16.90 7.94 -9.13
CA ASP A 128 17.29 7.83 -10.53
C ASP A 128 16.07 8.00 -11.43
N ARG A 129 16.10 9.07 -12.24
CA ARG A 129 15.10 9.31 -13.28
C ARG A 129 15.48 8.53 -14.53
N VAL A 130 14.98 7.31 -14.63
CA VAL A 130 15.16 6.48 -15.83
C VAL A 130 14.25 7.01 -16.95
N PRO A 131 14.79 7.38 -18.13
CA PRO A 131 13.97 7.78 -19.26
C PRO A 131 12.98 6.69 -19.68
N LEU A 132 11.82 7.11 -20.19
CA LEU A 132 10.87 6.16 -20.77
C LEU A 132 11.48 5.47 -22.00
N PRO A 133 11.16 4.18 -22.24
CA PRO A 133 11.48 3.53 -23.50
C PRO A 133 10.94 4.36 -24.68
N GLU A 134 11.70 4.40 -25.79
CA GLU A 134 11.40 5.27 -26.94
C GLU A 134 10.00 5.05 -27.51
N GLU A 135 9.55 3.79 -27.58
CA GLU A 135 8.22 3.43 -28.05
C GLU A 135 7.10 4.03 -27.17
N VAL A 136 7.27 3.93 -25.85
CA VAL A 136 6.33 4.47 -24.85
C VAL A 136 6.29 5.99 -24.94
N LYS A 137 7.47 6.61 -24.99
CA LYS A 137 7.61 8.06 -25.13
C LYS A 137 6.91 8.54 -26.41
N THR A 138 7.15 7.87 -27.53
CA THR A 138 6.54 8.21 -28.83
C THR A 138 5.02 8.05 -28.79
N PHE A 139 4.52 7.00 -28.17
CA PHE A 139 3.08 6.78 -28.01
C PHE A 139 2.42 7.85 -27.15
N MET A 140 3.10 8.29 -26.08
CA MET A 140 2.63 9.37 -25.21
C MET A 140 2.70 10.74 -25.89
N ASP A 141 3.80 11.06 -26.57
CA ASP A 141 4.00 12.35 -27.24
C ASP A 141 3.02 12.58 -28.41
N LYS A 142 2.54 11.49 -29.05
CA LYS A 142 1.52 11.56 -30.11
C LYS A 142 0.10 11.75 -29.58
N ALA A 143 -0.13 11.64 -28.27
CA ALA A 143 -1.46 11.68 -27.67
C ALA A 143 -2.00 13.12 -27.58
N LYS A 144 -2.77 13.55 -28.59
CA LYS A 144 -3.33 14.91 -28.66
C LYS A 144 -4.31 15.24 -27.52
N GLU A 145 -5.02 14.23 -27.03
CA GLU A 145 -6.11 14.37 -26.06
C GLU A 145 -5.65 14.00 -24.63
N GLY A 146 -4.35 13.77 -24.44
CA GLY A 146 -3.74 13.33 -23.19
C GLY A 146 -3.54 11.82 -23.09
N VAL A 147 -2.88 11.41 -22.01
CA VAL A 147 -2.50 10.01 -21.72
C VAL A 147 -3.13 9.56 -20.41
N ILE A 148 -3.64 8.34 -20.39
CA ILE A 148 -4.08 7.64 -19.19
C ILE A 148 -3.08 6.51 -18.91
N TYR A 149 -2.40 6.56 -17.77
CA TYR A 149 -1.65 5.42 -17.27
C TYR A 149 -2.58 4.55 -16.42
N PHE A 150 -2.69 3.26 -16.74
CA PHE A 150 -3.57 2.33 -16.05
C PHE A 150 -2.79 1.09 -15.59
N SER A 151 -2.91 0.76 -14.30
CA SER A 151 -2.21 -0.36 -13.66
C SER A 151 -3.05 -0.89 -12.50
N PHE A 152 -3.13 -2.21 -12.34
CA PHE A 152 -3.68 -2.83 -11.13
C PHE A 152 -2.64 -3.05 -10.03
N GLY A 153 -1.41 -2.53 -10.22
CA GLY A 153 -0.28 -2.80 -9.33
C GLY A 153 0.32 -4.19 -9.57
N THR A 154 0.94 -4.73 -8.53
CA THR A 154 1.60 -6.06 -8.54
C THR A 154 0.73 -7.15 -7.91
N MET A 155 -0.23 -6.78 -7.07
CA MET A 155 -1.03 -7.72 -6.28
C MET A 155 -2.20 -8.34 -7.05
N VAL A 156 -2.63 -7.71 -8.14
CA VAL A 156 -3.73 -8.21 -8.98
C VAL A 156 -3.14 -8.84 -10.25
N PRO A 157 -3.10 -10.17 -10.35
CA PRO A 157 -2.68 -10.85 -11.57
C PRO A 157 -3.74 -10.66 -12.65
N VAL A 158 -3.44 -9.83 -13.65
CA VAL A 158 -4.39 -9.47 -14.72
C VAL A 158 -4.84 -10.70 -15.51
N HIS A 159 -3.96 -11.69 -15.68
CA HIS A 159 -4.27 -12.96 -16.34
C HIS A 159 -5.30 -13.84 -15.63
N LEU A 160 -5.57 -13.60 -14.33
CA LEU A 160 -6.62 -14.30 -13.58
C LEU A 160 -7.95 -13.53 -13.56
N LEU A 161 -8.02 -12.33 -14.15
CA LEU A 161 -9.26 -11.58 -14.17
C LEU A 161 -10.33 -12.31 -15.00
N PRO A 162 -11.59 -12.36 -14.52
CA PRO A 162 -12.70 -12.87 -15.30
C PRO A 162 -12.79 -12.14 -16.65
N LYS A 163 -13.05 -12.89 -17.72
CA LYS A 163 -13.09 -12.35 -19.10
C LYS A 163 -14.05 -11.17 -19.25
N ASN A 164 -15.20 -11.20 -18.56
CA ASN A 164 -16.17 -10.10 -18.58
C ASN A 164 -15.61 -8.81 -17.96
N ILE A 165 -14.78 -8.90 -16.92
CA ILE A 165 -14.13 -7.74 -16.29
C ILE A 165 -13.07 -7.17 -17.23
N LEU A 166 -12.21 -8.03 -17.78
CA LEU A 166 -11.19 -7.61 -18.76
C LEU A 166 -11.84 -6.92 -19.97
N GLN A 167 -12.91 -7.50 -20.49
CA GLN A 167 -13.65 -6.95 -21.62
C GLN A 167 -14.36 -5.63 -21.29
N ALA A 168 -14.80 -5.43 -20.05
CA ALA A 168 -15.37 -4.15 -19.63
C ALA A 168 -14.34 -3.01 -19.75
N PHE A 169 -13.10 -3.23 -19.30
CA PHE A 169 -12.02 -2.25 -19.48
C PHE A 169 -11.71 -1.97 -20.95
N VAL A 170 -11.60 -3.02 -21.77
CA VAL A 170 -11.42 -2.88 -23.22
C VAL A 170 -12.54 -2.03 -23.84
N ASN A 171 -13.79 -2.31 -23.49
CA ASN A 171 -14.95 -1.58 -24.01
C ASN A 171 -14.97 -0.11 -23.60
N VAL A 172 -14.44 0.23 -22.42
CA VAL A 172 -14.28 1.61 -21.96
C VAL A 172 -13.13 2.28 -22.69
N PHE A 173 -11.93 1.69 -22.68
CA PHE A 173 -10.72 2.31 -23.24
C PHE A 173 -10.84 2.62 -24.72
N LYS A 174 -11.55 1.79 -25.49
CA LYS A 174 -11.88 2.04 -26.90
C LYS A 174 -12.66 3.32 -27.17
N LYS A 175 -13.48 3.75 -26.21
CA LYS A 175 -14.35 4.91 -26.35
C LYS A 175 -13.67 6.20 -25.88
N LEU A 176 -12.52 6.08 -25.23
CA LEU A 176 -11.74 7.22 -24.76
C LEU A 176 -11.00 7.86 -25.94
N LYS A 177 -10.92 9.19 -25.90
CA LYS A 177 -10.12 9.96 -26.87
C LYS A 177 -8.63 9.96 -26.51
N GLN A 178 -8.32 9.70 -25.23
CA GLN A 178 -6.98 9.59 -24.69
C GLN A 178 -6.27 8.32 -25.16
N ASN A 179 -4.95 8.39 -25.19
CA ASN A 179 -4.11 7.21 -25.29
C ASN A 179 -4.01 6.54 -23.92
N VAL A 180 -4.26 5.24 -23.84
CA VAL A 180 -4.21 4.46 -22.61
C VAL A 180 -2.95 3.60 -22.62
N LEU A 181 -2.05 3.83 -21.67
CA LEU A 181 -0.91 2.98 -21.39
C LEU A 181 -1.30 2.00 -20.28
N TRP A 182 -1.58 0.76 -20.65
CA TRP A 182 -2.04 -0.27 -19.72
C TRP A 182 -0.87 -1.17 -19.30
N LYS A 183 -0.44 -1.04 -18.05
CA LYS A 183 0.53 -1.94 -17.43
C LYS A 183 -0.11 -3.31 -17.17
N THR A 184 0.37 -4.35 -17.84
CA THR A 184 -0.11 -5.73 -17.72
C THR A 184 0.97 -6.73 -18.11
N ASP A 185 0.89 -7.95 -17.57
CA ASP A 185 1.72 -9.09 -17.95
C ASP A 185 1.23 -9.80 -19.23
N LEU A 186 0.00 -9.48 -19.67
CA LEU A 186 -0.59 -10.03 -20.89
C LEU A 186 0.08 -9.49 -22.16
N GLU A 187 0.39 -10.39 -23.09
CA GLU A 187 0.97 -10.02 -24.39
C GLU A 187 -0.06 -9.45 -25.37
N SER A 188 -1.31 -9.90 -25.25
CA SER A 188 -2.42 -9.36 -26.04
C SER A 188 -3.74 -9.46 -25.29
N ILE A 189 -4.65 -8.52 -25.57
CA ILE A 189 -6.03 -8.56 -25.10
C ILE A 189 -6.94 -8.40 -26.32
N PRO A 190 -7.87 -9.34 -26.57
CA PRO A 190 -8.72 -9.29 -27.75
C PRO A 190 -9.51 -7.98 -27.85
N GLY A 191 -9.48 -7.44 -29.07
CA GLY A 191 -10.27 -6.31 -29.46
C GLY A 191 -9.65 -4.95 -29.16
N LEU A 192 -8.48 -4.81 -28.52
CA LEU A 192 -7.87 -3.49 -28.31
C LEU A 192 -7.80 -2.62 -29.59
N THR A 193 -7.90 -1.31 -29.39
CA THR A 193 -7.77 -0.29 -30.43
C THR A 193 -6.41 0.41 -30.33
N ASN A 194 -6.00 1.10 -31.39
CA ASN A 194 -4.68 1.74 -31.49
C ASN A 194 -4.41 2.82 -30.43
N ASN A 195 -5.45 3.32 -29.74
CA ASN A 195 -5.29 4.23 -28.61
C ASN A 195 -4.89 3.50 -27.31
N VAL A 196 -4.74 2.18 -27.30
CA VAL A 196 -4.31 1.42 -26.12
C VAL A 196 -2.97 0.71 -26.39
N MET A 197 -1.97 0.97 -25.56
CA MET A 197 -0.67 0.29 -25.57
C MET A 197 -0.57 -0.59 -24.33
N LEU A 198 -0.22 -1.87 -24.52
CA LEU A 198 0.09 -2.78 -23.42
C LEU A 198 1.58 -2.69 -23.09
N ILE A 199 1.91 -2.66 -21.81
CA ILE A 199 3.30 -2.62 -21.36
C ILE A 199 3.53 -3.46 -20.12
N LYS A 200 4.63 -4.21 -20.08
CA LYS A 200 4.98 -5.04 -18.90
C LYS A 200 5.45 -4.19 -17.72
N TRP A 201 6.26 -3.16 -18.00
CA TRP A 201 6.84 -2.31 -16.99
C TRP A 201 7.13 -0.90 -17.52
N VAL A 202 6.91 0.11 -16.68
CA VAL A 202 7.37 1.49 -16.89
C VAL A 202 8.07 1.97 -15.63
N PRO A 203 9.10 2.81 -15.74
CA PRO A 203 9.66 3.53 -14.60
C PRO A 203 8.57 4.40 -13.95
N GLN A 204 8.00 3.92 -12.85
CA GLN A 204 7.02 4.66 -12.04
C GLN A 204 7.79 5.45 -10.97
N PRO A 205 7.42 6.71 -10.71
CA PRO A 205 7.92 7.44 -9.55
C PRO A 205 7.41 6.81 -8.25
#